data_AF-A0AAU2Y8V4-F1
#
_entry.id   AF-A0AAU2Y8V4-F1
#
_cell.length_a   1.000
_cell.length_b   1.000
_cell.length_c   1.000
_cell.angle_alpha   90.00
_cell.angle_beta   90.00
_cell.angle_gamma   90.00
#
_symmetry.space_group_name_H-M   'P 1'
#
loop_
_entity.id
_entity.type
_entity.pdbx_description
1 polymer ?
#
loop_
_entity_poly.entity_id
_entity_poly.type
_entity_poly.pdbx_seq_one_letter_code
_entity_poly.pdbx_strand_id
1 'polypeptide(L)'
;MTVDEGMPSIGTLSPADVEDRSPAPVVHADPEGPPEPPPPASPEEILAVRDMVTRLMSTWPSVAEAVIEATVRSAYDSFRQARVRAYVPILVERRARKVLRAAAEGSPAGGSDR
;
A
#
# COMPACT_ATOMS: atom_id res chain seq x y z
N MET A 1 59.65 2.15 -43.63
CA MET A 1 59.78 1.83 -42.20
C MET A 1 58.63 0.90 -41.87
N THR A 2 58.94 -0.38 -41.69
CA THR A 2 58.03 -1.44 -41.24
C THR A 2 57.78 -1.27 -39.74
N VAL A 3 56.52 -1.24 -39.32
CA VAL A 3 56.15 -1.60 -37.95
C VAL A 3 55.04 -2.64 -38.02
N ASP A 4 55.43 -3.83 -37.60
CA ASP A 4 54.63 -4.98 -37.23
C ASP A 4 53.89 -4.63 -35.93
N GLU A 5 52.56 -4.68 -35.92
CA GLU A 5 51.78 -4.61 -34.68
C GLU A 5 50.93 -5.87 -34.59
N GLY A 6 51.49 -6.85 -33.88
CA GLY A 6 50.82 -8.07 -33.47
C GLY A 6 49.61 -7.79 -32.57
N MET A 7 48.48 -8.37 -32.95
CA MET A 7 47.29 -8.50 -32.13
C MET A 7 47.60 -9.30 -30.85
N PRO A 8 47.33 -8.79 -29.63
CA PRO A 8 47.27 -9.65 -28.46
C PRO A 8 45.93 -10.41 -28.46
N SER A 9 46.03 -11.73 -28.62
CA SER A 9 44.93 -12.67 -28.41
C SER A 9 44.28 -12.44 -27.05
N ILE A 10 42.99 -12.10 -27.04
CA ILE A 10 42.16 -12.13 -25.84
C ILE A 10 42.15 -13.57 -25.35
N GLY A 11 42.77 -13.79 -24.19
CA GLY A 11 42.85 -15.09 -23.55
C GLY A 11 41.46 -15.67 -23.36
N THR A 12 41.23 -16.85 -23.91
CA THR A 12 40.08 -17.69 -23.60
C THR A 12 40.13 -17.98 -22.10
N LEU A 13 39.24 -17.37 -21.32
CA LEU A 13 39.07 -17.73 -19.92
C LEU A 13 38.70 -19.22 -19.86
N SER A 14 39.53 -20.00 -19.20
CA SER A 14 39.34 -21.42 -18.98
C SER A 14 38.05 -21.63 -18.17
N PRO A 15 37.17 -22.59 -18.54
CA PRO A 15 35.95 -22.88 -17.79
C PRO A 15 36.21 -23.57 -16.44
N ALA A 16 37.48 -23.75 -16.04
CA ALA A 16 37.87 -24.50 -14.86
C ALA A 16 37.79 -23.72 -13.54
N ASP A 17 37.66 -22.39 -13.57
CA ASP A 17 37.49 -21.55 -12.36
C ASP A 17 36.01 -21.26 -12.04
N VAL A 18 35.09 -22.08 -12.54
CA VAL A 18 33.74 -22.17 -11.96
C VAL A 18 33.79 -23.13 -10.78
N GLU A 19 34.58 -22.77 -9.77
CA GLU A 19 34.52 -23.45 -8.47
C GLU A 19 33.12 -23.19 -7.88
N ASP A 20 32.28 -24.19 -8.05
CA ASP A 20 31.37 -24.74 -7.05
C ASP A 20 30.74 -23.73 -6.09
N ARG A 21 30.19 -22.64 -6.64
CA ARG A 21 29.14 -21.90 -5.93
C ARG A 21 27.84 -22.63 -6.15
N SER A 22 27.77 -23.85 -5.61
CA SER A 22 26.50 -24.48 -5.31
C SER A 22 25.68 -23.43 -4.57
N PRO A 23 24.60 -22.88 -5.15
CA PRO A 23 23.78 -21.94 -4.40
C PRO A 23 23.34 -22.72 -3.18
N ALA A 24 23.75 -22.25 -1.99
CA ALA A 24 23.26 -22.81 -0.74
C ALA A 24 21.76 -23.01 -0.91
N PRO A 25 21.20 -24.18 -0.55
CA PRO A 25 19.78 -24.38 -0.66
C PRO A 25 19.17 -23.18 0.05
N VAL A 26 18.46 -22.34 -0.69
CA VAL A 26 17.48 -21.47 -0.09
C VAL A 26 16.54 -22.45 0.56
N VAL A 27 16.84 -22.77 1.82
CA VAL A 27 15.85 -23.19 2.78
C VAL A 27 14.82 -22.08 2.66
N HIS A 28 13.83 -22.32 1.81
CA HIS A 28 12.49 -21.83 2.02
C HIS A 28 12.15 -22.38 3.40
N ALA A 29 12.68 -21.72 4.44
CA ALA A 29 12.22 -21.86 5.78
C ALA A 29 10.73 -21.61 5.61
N ASP A 30 9.98 -22.69 5.72
CA ASP A 30 8.55 -22.64 5.79
C ASP A 30 8.22 -21.52 6.78
N PRO A 31 7.58 -20.41 6.35
CA PRO A 31 7.34 -19.29 7.24
C PRO A 31 6.19 -19.61 8.21
N GLU A 32 6.17 -20.81 8.79
CA GLU A 32 5.27 -21.23 9.87
C GLU A 32 5.84 -20.86 11.25
N GLY A 33 6.60 -19.77 11.32
CA GLY A 33 6.61 -18.97 12.55
C GLY A 33 5.23 -18.33 12.73
N PRO A 34 4.77 -18.07 13.97
CA PRO A 34 3.52 -17.34 14.19
C PRO A 34 3.49 -16.09 13.31
N PRO A 35 2.38 -15.78 12.62
CA PRO A 35 2.34 -14.62 11.74
C PRO A 35 2.74 -13.40 12.55
N GLU A 36 3.82 -12.72 12.15
CA GLU A 36 4.26 -11.51 12.83
C GLU A 36 3.06 -10.56 12.97
N PRO A 37 2.93 -9.79 14.04
CA PRO A 37 1.85 -8.79 14.10
C PRO A 37 1.96 -7.83 12.91
N PRO A 38 0.84 -7.29 12.40
CA PRO A 38 0.90 -6.25 11.37
C PRO A 38 1.67 -5.03 11.92
N PRO A 39 2.38 -4.28 11.07
CA PRO A 39 3.09 -3.09 11.52
C PRO A 39 2.08 -2.07 12.11
N PRO A 40 2.49 -1.28 13.11
CA PRO A 40 1.66 -0.20 13.61
C PRO A 40 1.44 0.87 12.54
N ALA A 41 0.42 1.70 12.72
CA ALA A 41 0.20 2.87 11.87
C ALA A 41 1.34 3.90 12.06
N SER A 42 1.82 4.48 10.96
CA SER A 42 2.81 5.55 11.04
C SER A 42 2.17 6.87 11.49
N PRO A 43 2.93 7.81 12.07
CA PRO A 43 2.42 9.15 12.37
C PRO A 43 1.84 9.85 11.14
N GLU A 44 2.49 9.70 9.99
CA GLU A 44 2.03 10.23 8.70
C GLU A 44 0.67 9.64 8.28
N GLU A 45 0.47 8.33 8.47
CA GLU A 45 -0.80 7.68 8.20
C GLU A 45 -1.92 8.25 9.08
N ILE A 46 -1.64 8.48 10.38
CA ILE A 46 -2.61 9.06 11.32
C ILE A 46 -2.97 10.49 10.91
N LEU A 47 -1.99 11.31 10.54
CA LEU A 47 -2.22 12.67 10.05
C LEU A 47 -3.03 12.67 8.75
N ALA A 48 -2.68 11.79 7.81
CA ALA A 48 -3.40 11.67 6.55
C ALA A 48 -4.88 11.30 6.75
N VAL A 49 -5.18 10.41 7.71
CA VAL A 49 -6.57 10.04 8.06
C VAL A 49 -7.33 11.20 8.70
N ARG A 50 -6.68 11.98 9.57
CA ARG A 50 -7.29 13.18 10.17
C ARG A 50 -7.59 14.25 9.13
N ASP A 51 -6.61 14.58 8.28
CA ASP A 51 -6.77 15.55 7.21
C ASP A 51 -7.85 15.13 6.22
N MET A 52 -7.99 13.81 5.98
CA MET A 52 -9.05 13.26 5.15
C MET A 52 -10.43 13.58 5.72
N VAL A 53 -10.67 13.41 7.03
CA VAL A 53 -11.96 13.78 7.65
C VAL A 53 -12.28 15.24 7.38
N THR A 54 -11.34 16.15 7.64
CA THR A 54 -11.52 17.59 7.37
C THR A 54 -11.88 17.86 5.91
N ARG A 55 -11.17 17.25 4.95
CA ARG A 55 -11.48 17.41 3.51
C ARG A 55 -12.84 16.84 3.13
N LEU A 56 -13.23 15.71 3.70
CA LEU A 56 -14.52 15.08 3.42
C LEU A 56 -15.67 15.93 3.97
N MET A 57 -15.53 16.53 5.15
CA MET A 57 -16.52 17.47 5.70
C MET A 57 -16.76 18.65 4.76
N SER A 58 -15.70 19.25 4.21
CA SER A 58 -15.84 20.34 3.25
C SER A 58 -16.46 19.90 1.91
N THR A 59 -16.27 18.63 1.53
CA THR A 59 -16.79 18.10 0.25
C THR A 59 -18.26 17.68 0.34
N TRP A 60 -18.72 17.21 1.51
CA TRP A 60 -20.10 16.79 1.76
C TRP A 60 -20.74 17.59 2.90
N PRO A 61 -21.00 18.89 2.73
CA PRO A 61 -21.54 19.75 3.79
C PRO A 61 -22.96 19.37 4.23
N SER A 62 -23.69 18.60 3.41
CA SER A 62 -25.04 18.11 3.73
C SER A 62 -25.05 16.79 4.51
N VAL A 63 -23.89 16.17 4.73
CA VAL A 63 -23.76 14.93 5.51
C VAL A 63 -23.28 15.28 6.91
N ALA A 64 -23.92 14.72 7.93
CA ALA A 64 -23.53 14.95 9.31
C ALA A 64 -22.08 14.52 9.58
N GLU A 65 -21.32 15.34 10.30
CA GLU A 65 -19.92 15.10 10.67
C GLU A 65 -19.70 13.71 11.29
N ALA A 66 -20.56 13.32 12.25
CA ALA A 66 -20.49 12.02 12.91
C ALA A 66 -20.59 10.84 11.92
N VAL A 67 -21.34 11.00 10.81
CA VAL A 67 -21.45 9.98 9.76
C VAL A 67 -20.17 9.92 8.94
N ILE A 68 -19.55 11.07 8.64
CA ILE A 68 -18.26 11.14 7.95
C ILE A 68 -17.18 10.47 8.79
N GLU A 69 -17.04 10.84 10.06
CA GLU A 69 -16.07 10.24 10.98
C GLU A 69 -16.28 8.72 11.13
N ALA A 70 -17.52 8.28 11.35
CA ALA A 70 -17.84 6.87 11.48
C ALA A 70 -17.50 6.09 10.21
N THR A 71 -17.77 6.67 9.04
CA THR A 71 -17.45 6.06 7.74
C THR A 71 -15.95 5.94 7.52
N VAL A 72 -15.19 7.00 7.81
CA VAL A 72 -13.72 6.98 7.68
C VAL A 72 -13.10 5.98 8.65
N ARG A 73 -13.53 5.99 9.92
CA ARG A 73 -13.07 5.02 10.93
C ARG A 73 -13.37 3.59 10.52
N SER A 74 -14.61 3.30 10.10
CA SER A 74 -14.99 1.95 9.63
C SER A 74 -14.17 1.51 8.42
N ALA A 75 -13.93 2.41 7.46
CA ALA A 75 -13.07 2.14 6.33
C ALA A 75 -11.62 1.87 6.75
N TYR A 76 -11.08 2.65 7.68
CA TYR A 76 -9.74 2.48 8.23
C TYR A 76 -9.57 1.16 9.00
N ASP A 77 -10.53 0.82 9.86
CA ASP A 77 -10.52 -0.42 10.64
C ASP A 77 -10.52 -1.67 9.75
N SER A 78 -11.10 -1.58 8.55
CA SER A 78 -11.07 -2.66 7.57
C SER A 78 -9.66 -3.02 7.07
N PHE A 79 -8.68 -2.14 7.28
CA PHE A 79 -7.28 -2.34 6.95
C PHE A 79 -6.38 -2.54 8.18
N ARG A 80 -6.94 -2.79 9.37
CA ARG A 80 -6.15 -2.99 10.61
C ARG A 80 -5.13 -4.13 10.53
N GLN A 81 -5.39 -5.13 9.68
CA GLN A 81 -4.51 -6.29 9.46
C GLN A 81 -3.59 -6.13 8.24
N ALA A 82 -3.58 -4.97 7.58
CA ALA A 82 -2.78 -4.75 6.37
C ALA A 82 -1.28 -4.80 6.69
N ARG A 83 -0.54 -5.62 5.94
CA ARG A 83 0.92 -5.75 6.02
C ARG A 83 1.65 -4.55 5.43
N VAL A 84 1.14 -4.00 4.33
CA VAL A 84 1.69 -2.84 3.65
C VAL A 84 0.77 -1.66 3.89
N ARG A 85 1.18 -0.76 4.79
CA ARG A 85 0.31 0.33 5.26
C ARG A 85 0.42 1.63 4.47
N ALA A 86 1.45 1.78 3.62
CA ALA A 86 1.67 2.98 2.81
C ALA A 86 0.48 3.37 1.92
N TYR A 87 -0.36 2.40 1.53
CA TYR A 87 -1.53 2.64 0.68
C TYR A 87 -2.85 2.75 1.44
N VAL A 88 -2.83 2.51 2.76
CA VAL A 88 -4.06 2.51 3.57
C VAL A 88 -4.81 3.84 3.47
N PRO A 89 -4.18 5.03 3.59
CA PRO A 89 -4.91 6.30 3.46
C PRO A 89 -5.66 6.42 2.13
N ILE A 90 -5.05 6.04 1.02
CA ILE A 90 -5.65 6.16 -0.31
C ILE A 90 -6.85 5.21 -0.44
N LEU A 91 -6.73 3.99 0.06
CA LEU A 91 -7.80 2.99 0.01
C LEU A 91 -8.97 3.35 0.93
N VAL A 92 -8.67 3.89 2.12
CA VAL A 92 -9.66 4.38 3.07
C VAL A 92 -10.45 5.53 2.46
N GLU A 93 -9.77 6.51 1.86
CA GLU A 93 -10.42 7.64 1.22
C GLU A 93 -11.35 7.18 0.09
N ARG A 94 -10.87 6.29 -0.78
CA ARG A 94 -11.67 5.74 -1.87
C ARG A 94 -12.92 5.04 -1.36
N ARG A 95 -12.80 4.24 -0.30
CA ARG A 95 -13.92 3.51 0.30
C ARG A 95 -14.92 4.47 0.95
N ALA A 96 -14.43 5.43 1.73
CA ALA A 96 -15.27 6.42 2.40
C ALA A 96 -16.06 7.26 1.38
N ARG A 97 -15.40 7.77 0.34
CA ARG A 97 -16.07 8.54 -0.73
C ARG A 97 -17.19 7.74 -1.41
N LYS A 98 -17.00 6.43 -1.64
CA LYS A 98 -18.05 5.57 -2.23
C LYS A 98 -19.29 5.49 -1.32
N VAL A 99 -19.08 5.32 -0.01
CA VAL A 99 -20.18 5.22 0.96
C VAL A 99 -20.88 6.57 1.14
N LEU A 100 -20.13 7.66 1.31
CA LEU A 100 -20.68 9.00 1.50
C LEU A 100 -21.45 9.49 0.28
N ARG A 101 -20.99 9.15 -0.93
CA ARG A 101 -21.73 9.44 -2.15
C ARG A 101 -23.10 8.77 -2.15
N ALA A 102 -23.17 7.48 -1.81
CA ALA A 102 -24.43 6.76 -1.73
C ALA A 102 -25.35 7.33 -0.63
N ALA A 103 -24.79 7.74 0.51
CA ALA A 103 -25.55 8.39 1.59
C ALA A 103 -26.08 9.78 1.18
N ALA A 104 -25.30 10.56 0.44
CA ALA A 104 -25.73 11.86 -0.06
C ALA A 104 -26.81 11.74 -1.15
N GLU A 105 -26.69 10.76 -2.05
CA GLU A 105 -27.68 10.45 -3.10
C GLU A 105 -28.95 9.82 -2.52
N GLY A 106 -28.84 9.09 -1.40
CA GLY A 106 -29.93 8.40 -0.71
C GLY A 106 -30.61 9.20 0.40
N SER A 107 -30.28 10.48 0.61
CA SER A 107 -30.97 11.34 1.57
C SER A 107 -32.35 11.73 0.99
N PRO A 108 -33.48 11.25 1.54
CA PRO A 108 -34.79 11.62 1.04
C PRO A 108 -35.13 13.03 1.53
N ALA A 109 -34.73 14.04 0.78
CA ALA A 109 -35.43 15.31 0.78
C ALA A 109 -36.81 15.09 0.11
N GLY A 110 -37.75 14.46 0.82
CA GLY A 110 -39.13 14.31 0.38
C GLY A 110 -39.81 13.02 0.86
N GLY A 111 -40.66 13.14 1.88
CA GLY A 111 -41.79 12.22 2.07
C GLY A 111 -41.66 11.24 3.23
N SER A 112 -42.10 11.67 4.40
CA SER A 112 -43.01 10.86 5.23
C SER A 112 -43.72 11.78 6.21
N ASP A 113 -44.78 12.42 5.71
CA ASP A 113 -45.95 12.75 6.52
C ASP A 113 -46.58 11.42 6.94
N ARG A 114 -46.58 11.13 8.24
CA ARG A 114 -47.37 10.06 8.83
C ARG A 114 -47.66 10.33 10.29
#